data_AF-A0A9W7DPY6-F1
#
_entry.id   AF-A0A9W7DPY6-F1
#
_cell.length_a   1.000
_cell.length_b   1.000
_cell.length_c   1.000
_cell.angle_alpha   90.00
_cell.angle_beta   90.00
_cell.angle_gamma   90.00
#
_symmetry.space_group_name_H-M   'P 1'
#
loop_
_entity.id
_entity.type
_entity.pdbx_description
1 polymer ?
#
loop_
_entity_poly.entity_id
_entity_poly.type
_entity_poly.pdbx_seq_one_letter_code
_entity_poly.pdbx_strand_id
1 'polypeptide(L)'
;MGGADASKENNAMIARQVRILENRLDKSLVKFNETLASNKQLRAKIDSMRQERVVFDGIYKKLERELHEKKKEMSAIIEDSNSAYQRRDKAQNEMQALMQQADKDKKDFERDWRELGQLIEQDRKLREQQRQQIEKSSASPTQGILDRFSQSGSPVNPMAVDDEPAVMGGGRGGWQAEKDIIPLPLDKAKEYEAAFDKIREHTNLTDVDEIVTTFLEAEEKNFSLFNYVNELNSDIEKLEMQISDTKIEIEKYKGQGVSTDTQRKQILRNLEDKLERTEHKTKEYNKSYEDAMGTINHLKTGIHSIFSRIGCGTGSTEEMLGNQGVTESNMMQYLGLIEQRTSEILQLYAQSQLAADGPEGHVPHGSSGLAASLDRRPYG
;
A
#
# COMPACT_ATOMS: atom_id res chain seq x y z
N MET A 1 -57.20 -19.59 -92.09
CA MET A 1 -56.24 -18.49 -91.90
C MET A 1 -56.73 -17.64 -90.73
N GLY A 2 -56.08 -17.73 -89.58
CA GLY A 2 -56.38 -16.87 -88.43
C GLY A 2 -55.93 -15.44 -88.75
N GLY A 3 -56.86 -14.49 -88.70
CA GLY A 3 -56.67 -13.11 -89.15
C GLY A 3 -55.60 -12.35 -88.38
N ALA A 4 -55.07 -11.30 -89.02
CA ALA A 4 -53.98 -10.45 -88.53
C ALA A 4 -54.17 -9.91 -87.08
N ASP A 5 -55.40 -9.86 -86.58
CA ASP A 5 -55.70 -9.43 -85.21
C ASP A 5 -55.32 -10.45 -84.15
N ALA A 6 -55.41 -11.76 -84.44
CA ALA A 6 -54.94 -12.81 -83.51
C ALA A 6 -53.42 -12.74 -83.31
N SER A 7 -52.67 -12.37 -84.36
CA SER A 7 -51.22 -12.17 -84.26
C SER A 7 -50.85 -10.91 -83.47
N LYS A 8 -51.63 -9.83 -83.59
CA LYS A 8 -51.44 -8.59 -82.81
C LYS A 8 -51.76 -8.80 -81.33
N GLU A 9 -52.82 -9.53 -81.03
CA GLU A 9 -53.21 -9.87 -79.65
C GLU A 9 -52.15 -10.76 -78.98
N ASN A 10 -51.63 -11.75 -79.70
CA ASN A 10 -50.54 -12.59 -79.21
C ASN A 10 -49.26 -11.77 -78.94
N ASN A 11 -48.87 -10.88 -79.86
CA ASN A 11 -47.74 -9.98 -79.64
C ASN A 11 -47.95 -9.04 -78.44
N ALA A 12 -49.18 -8.54 -78.21
CA ALA A 12 -49.51 -7.72 -77.06
C ALA A 12 -49.49 -8.52 -75.74
N MET A 13 -49.84 -9.81 -75.78
CA MET A 13 -49.72 -10.71 -74.63
C MET A 13 -48.25 -10.99 -74.29
N ILE A 14 -47.42 -11.30 -75.30
CA ILE A 14 -45.99 -11.51 -75.14
C ILE A 14 -45.30 -10.25 -74.59
N ALA A 15 -45.62 -9.07 -75.13
CA ALA A 15 -45.06 -7.80 -74.64
C ALA A 15 -45.43 -7.52 -73.17
N ARG A 16 -46.67 -7.85 -72.75
CA ARG A 16 -47.07 -7.77 -71.34
C ARG A 16 -46.28 -8.75 -70.47
N GLN A 17 -46.06 -9.97 -70.96
CA GLN A 17 -45.29 -10.97 -70.23
C GLN A 17 -43.82 -10.61 -70.08
N VAL A 18 -43.20 -10.05 -71.13
CA VAL A 18 -41.84 -9.49 -71.08
C VAL A 18 -41.75 -8.41 -70.01
N ARG A 19 -42.68 -7.44 -69.97
CA ARG A 19 -42.71 -6.40 -68.94
C ARG A 19 -42.86 -6.96 -67.51
N ILE A 20 -43.65 -8.01 -67.33
CA ILE A 20 -43.80 -8.65 -66.01
C ILE A 20 -42.49 -9.32 -65.59
N LEU A 21 -41.80 -9.99 -66.51
CA LEU A 21 -40.52 -10.63 -66.25
C LEU A 21 -39.41 -9.61 -65.98
N GLU A 22 -39.36 -8.51 -66.73
CA GLU A 22 -38.46 -7.38 -66.49
C GLU A 22 -38.68 -6.79 -65.09
N ASN A 23 -39.93 -6.48 -64.73
CA ASN A 23 -40.25 -5.99 -63.39
C ASN A 23 -39.89 -6.99 -62.27
N ARG A 24 -40.02 -8.29 -62.53
CA ARG A 24 -39.63 -9.33 -61.56
C ARG A 24 -38.11 -9.43 -61.43
N LEU A 25 -37.38 -9.29 -62.55
CA LEU A 25 -35.93 -9.24 -62.56
C LEU A 25 -35.42 -8.03 -61.80
N ASP A 26 -35.96 -6.84 -62.05
CA ASP A 26 -35.57 -5.60 -61.35
C ASP A 26 -35.80 -5.71 -59.84
N LYS A 27 -36.97 -6.22 -59.42
CA LYS A 27 -37.24 -6.48 -58.00
C LYS A 27 -36.25 -7.48 -57.40
N SER A 28 -35.84 -8.49 -58.16
CA SER A 28 -34.83 -9.45 -57.71
C SER A 28 -33.44 -8.83 -57.62
N LEU A 29 -33.07 -7.95 -58.54
CA LEU A 29 -31.79 -7.22 -58.55
C LEU A 29 -31.70 -6.23 -57.39
N VAL A 30 -32.78 -5.51 -57.08
CA VAL A 30 -32.84 -4.63 -55.90
C VAL A 30 -32.59 -5.44 -54.63
N LYS A 31 -33.33 -6.55 -54.43
CA LYS A 31 -33.13 -7.43 -53.28
C LYS A 31 -31.71 -8.00 -53.22
N PHE A 32 -31.15 -8.41 -54.36
CA PHE A 32 -29.79 -8.89 -54.43
C PHE A 32 -28.79 -7.81 -53.98
N ASN A 33 -28.91 -6.59 -54.49
CA ASN A 33 -28.05 -5.47 -54.12
C ASN A 33 -28.18 -5.09 -52.63
N GLU A 34 -29.40 -5.12 -52.07
CA GLU A 34 -29.65 -4.93 -50.65
C GLU A 34 -28.94 -6.00 -49.81
N THR A 35 -29.07 -7.27 -50.18
CA THR A 35 -28.38 -8.37 -49.48
C THR A 35 -26.86 -8.26 -49.59
N LEU A 36 -26.34 -7.81 -50.73
CA LEU A 36 -24.91 -7.61 -50.94
C LEU A 36 -24.37 -6.45 -50.09
N ALA A 37 -25.13 -5.35 -49.99
CA ALA A 37 -24.80 -4.24 -49.10
C ALA A 37 -24.82 -4.67 -47.62
N SER A 38 -25.83 -5.42 -47.20
CA SER A 38 -25.92 -6.00 -45.85
C SER A 38 -24.75 -6.94 -45.57
N ASN A 39 -24.40 -7.82 -46.52
CA ASN A 39 -23.27 -8.73 -46.37
C ASN A 39 -21.94 -7.97 -46.22
N LYS A 40 -21.75 -6.88 -46.99
CA LYS A 40 -20.58 -6.01 -46.87
C LYS A 40 -20.49 -5.35 -45.48
N GLN A 41 -21.61 -4.86 -44.95
CA GLN A 41 -21.67 -4.30 -43.60
C GLN A 41 -21.36 -5.34 -42.52
N LEU A 42 -21.91 -6.55 -42.64
CA LEU A 42 -21.64 -7.65 -41.71
C LEU A 42 -20.17 -8.05 -41.72
N ARG A 43 -19.54 -8.13 -42.90
CA ARG A 43 -18.09 -8.41 -43.02
C ARG A 43 -17.25 -7.33 -42.32
N ALA A 44 -17.55 -6.05 -42.57
CA ALA A 44 -16.85 -4.96 -41.90
C ALA A 44 -17.00 -5.02 -40.37
N LYS A 45 -18.20 -5.38 -39.88
CA LYS A 45 -18.43 -5.58 -38.44
C LYS A 45 -17.62 -6.75 -37.88
N ILE A 46 -17.55 -7.87 -38.59
CA ILE A 46 -16.73 -9.03 -38.20
C ILE A 46 -15.25 -8.63 -38.11
N ASP A 47 -14.75 -7.87 -39.08
CA ASP A 47 -13.35 -7.43 -39.09
C ASP A 47 -13.04 -6.46 -37.94
N SER A 48 -13.96 -5.53 -37.63
CA SER A 48 -13.84 -4.66 -36.44
C SER A 48 -13.76 -5.48 -35.14
N MET A 49 -14.69 -6.44 -34.96
CA MET A 49 -14.71 -7.29 -33.78
C MET A 49 -13.44 -8.15 -33.65
N ARG A 50 -12.88 -8.62 -34.77
CA ARG A 50 -11.61 -9.35 -34.78
C ARG A 50 -10.44 -8.47 -34.38
N GLN A 51 -10.38 -7.24 -34.89
CA GLN A 51 -9.33 -6.28 -34.53
C GLN A 51 -9.39 -5.94 -33.04
N GLU A 52 -10.59 -5.67 -32.50
CA GLU A 52 -10.80 -5.44 -31.08
C GLU A 52 -10.36 -6.64 -30.24
N ARG A 53 -10.71 -7.87 -30.64
CA ARG A 53 -10.28 -9.08 -29.94
C ARG A 53 -8.76 -9.21 -29.86
N VAL A 54 -8.03 -8.88 -30.93
CA VAL A 54 -6.55 -8.92 -30.92
C VAL A 54 -5.99 -7.89 -29.93
N VAL A 55 -6.59 -6.70 -29.86
CA VAL A 55 -6.20 -5.67 -28.88
C VAL A 55 -6.46 -6.15 -27.45
N PHE A 56 -7.64 -6.71 -27.18
CA PHE A 56 -7.99 -7.26 -25.86
C PHE A 56 -7.08 -8.41 -25.45
N ASP A 57 -6.80 -9.37 -26.34
CA ASP A 57 -5.87 -10.47 -26.08
C ASP A 57 -4.46 -9.92 -25.73
N GLY A 58 -4.03 -8.85 -26.40
CA GLY A 58 -2.78 -8.16 -26.12
C GLY A 58 -2.74 -7.51 -24.72
N ILE A 59 -3.83 -6.84 -24.33
CA ILE A 59 -3.97 -6.21 -23.01
C ILE A 59 -4.03 -7.29 -21.92
N TYR A 60 -4.80 -8.36 -22.13
CA TYR A 60 -4.92 -9.47 -21.18
C TYR A 60 -3.57 -10.11 -20.90
N LYS A 61 -2.78 -10.41 -21.95
CA LYS A 61 -1.42 -10.96 -21.80
C LYS A 61 -0.46 -10.02 -21.07
N LYS A 62 -0.66 -8.71 -21.12
CA LYS A 62 0.16 -7.74 -20.36
C LYS A 62 -0.25 -7.75 -18.88
N LEU A 63 -1.54 -7.65 -18.61
CA LEU A 63 -2.10 -7.75 -17.25
C LEU A 63 -1.71 -9.05 -16.56
N GLU A 64 -1.75 -10.18 -17.27
CA GLU A 64 -1.35 -11.48 -16.75
C GLU A 64 0.15 -11.53 -16.39
N ARG A 65 1.01 -10.92 -17.21
CA ARG A 65 2.45 -10.79 -16.92
C ARG A 65 2.70 -9.90 -15.71
N GLU A 66 2.05 -8.75 -15.63
CA GLU A 66 2.17 -7.83 -14.49
C GLU A 66 1.68 -8.48 -13.19
N LEU A 67 0.58 -9.23 -13.24
CA LEU A 67 0.07 -9.99 -12.10
C LEU A 67 1.09 -11.03 -11.64
N HIS A 68 1.69 -11.76 -12.58
CA HIS A 68 2.69 -12.76 -12.24
C HIS A 68 3.94 -12.15 -11.61
N GLU A 69 4.40 -11.01 -12.13
CA GLU A 69 5.52 -10.24 -11.58
C GLU A 69 5.24 -9.73 -10.17
N LYS A 70 4.06 -9.14 -9.94
CA LYS A 70 3.63 -8.68 -8.61
C LYS A 70 3.51 -9.84 -7.61
N LYS A 71 3.04 -11.00 -8.05
CA LYS A 71 3.02 -12.20 -7.21
C LYS A 71 4.43 -12.66 -6.82
N LYS A 72 5.38 -12.59 -7.75
CA LYS A 72 6.79 -12.93 -7.49
C LYS A 72 7.42 -11.94 -6.50
N GLU A 73 7.21 -10.64 -6.70
CA GLU A 73 7.65 -9.60 -5.75
C GLU A 73 7.07 -9.83 -4.35
N MET A 74 5.77 -10.13 -4.27
CA MET A 74 5.10 -10.44 -3.00
C MET A 74 5.72 -11.65 -2.30
N SER A 75 5.99 -12.73 -3.04
CA SER A 75 6.68 -13.90 -2.48
C SER A 75 8.08 -13.58 -1.98
N ALA A 76 8.85 -12.76 -2.71
CA ALA A 76 10.19 -12.32 -2.29
C ALA A 76 10.14 -11.50 -1.00
N ILE A 77 9.21 -10.54 -0.89
CA ILE A 77 9.04 -9.73 0.33
C ILE A 77 8.66 -10.60 1.53
N ILE A 78 7.81 -11.62 1.34
CA ILE A 78 7.43 -12.56 2.41
C ILE A 78 8.66 -13.35 2.89
N GLU A 79 9.49 -13.82 1.96
CA GLU A 79 10.72 -14.55 2.29
C GLU A 79 11.73 -13.68 3.04
N ASP A 80 11.96 -12.45 2.56
CA ASP A 80 12.81 -11.47 3.22
C ASP A 80 12.28 -11.12 4.62
N SER A 81 10.97 -10.94 4.75
CA SER A 81 10.31 -10.68 6.03
C SER A 81 10.51 -11.85 6.99
N ASN A 82 10.32 -13.09 6.53
CA ASN A 82 10.51 -14.28 7.35
C ASN A 82 11.97 -14.42 7.81
N SER A 83 12.94 -14.14 6.92
CA SER A 83 14.36 -14.09 7.25
C SER A 83 14.68 -13.02 8.30
N ALA A 84 14.10 -11.82 8.18
CA ALA A 84 14.23 -10.75 9.17
C ALA A 84 13.63 -11.14 10.52
N TYR A 85 12.46 -11.78 10.55
CA TYR A 85 11.84 -12.29 11.78
C TYR A 85 12.72 -13.34 12.45
N GLN A 86 13.25 -14.30 11.70
CA GLN A 86 14.16 -15.32 12.24
C GLN A 86 15.42 -14.70 12.85
N ARG A 87 16.01 -13.69 12.20
CA ARG A 87 17.18 -12.97 12.74
C ARG A 87 16.84 -12.22 14.03
N ARG A 88 15.70 -11.53 14.06
CA ARG A 88 15.23 -10.82 15.25
C ARG A 88 14.99 -11.78 16.41
N ASP A 89 14.27 -12.88 16.17
CA ASP A 89 13.93 -13.84 17.21
C ASP A 89 15.18 -14.55 17.76
N LYS A 90 16.18 -14.83 16.91
CA LYS A 90 17.50 -15.31 17.35
C LYS A 90 18.19 -14.30 18.28
N ALA A 91 18.29 -13.04 17.86
CA ALA A 91 18.90 -12.00 18.68
C ALA A 91 18.16 -11.77 20.00
N GLN A 92 16.82 -11.84 20.01
CA GLN A 92 16.02 -11.76 21.23
C GLN A 92 16.29 -12.93 22.17
N ASN A 93 16.38 -14.15 21.65
CA ASN A 93 16.71 -15.33 22.46
C ASN A 93 18.13 -15.24 23.04
N GLU A 94 19.11 -14.80 22.25
CA GLU A 94 20.48 -14.57 22.72
C GLU A 94 20.54 -13.49 23.81
N MET A 95 19.85 -12.37 23.61
CA MET A 95 19.74 -11.31 24.61
C MET A 95 19.11 -11.81 25.91
N GLN A 96 18.03 -12.59 25.81
CA GLN A 96 17.36 -13.16 26.98
C GLN A 96 18.27 -14.15 27.72
N ALA A 97 19.03 -14.97 26.99
CA ALA A 97 20.00 -15.89 27.58
C ALA A 97 21.14 -15.13 28.30
N LEU A 98 21.69 -14.08 27.68
CA LEU A 98 22.71 -13.23 28.30
C LEU A 98 22.17 -12.52 29.55
N MET A 99 20.93 -12.04 29.52
CA MET A 99 20.31 -11.38 30.66
C MET A 99 20.11 -12.36 31.83
N GLN A 100 19.65 -13.59 31.55
CA GLN A 100 19.54 -14.65 32.57
C GLN A 100 20.91 -15.02 33.16
N GLN A 101 21.94 -15.09 32.33
CA GLN A 101 23.30 -15.36 32.78
C GLN A 101 23.82 -14.23 33.68
N ALA A 102 23.65 -12.97 33.28
CA ALA A 102 24.05 -11.81 34.08
C ALA A 102 23.31 -11.74 35.43
N ASP A 103 22.00 -12.05 35.45
CA ASP A 103 21.22 -12.12 36.69
C ASP A 103 21.70 -13.24 37.62
N LYS A 104 22.12 -14.37 37.06
CA LYS A 104 22.69 -15.48 37.82
C LYS A 104 24.05 -15.09 38.42
N ASP A 105 24.94 -14.53 37.60
CA ASP A 105 26.27 -14.10 38.04
C ASP A 105 26.17 -13.00 39.11
N LYS A 106 25.21 -12.08 38.98
CA LYS A 106 24.92 -11.08 40.02
C LYS A 106 24.48 -11.72 41.34
N LYS A 107 23.59 -12.72 41.30
CA LYS A 107 23.14 -13.43 42.50
C LYS A 107 24.27 -14.21 43.16
N ASP A 108 25.13 -14.83 42.36
CA ASP A 108 26.31 -15.54 42.84
C ASP A 108 27.28 -14.55 43.50
N PHE A 109 27.54 -13.38 42.88
CA PHE A 109 28.35 -12.32 43.49
C PHE A 109 27.76 -11.80 44.81
N GLU A 110 26.44 -11.57 44.87
CA GLU A 110 25.77 -11.12 46.10
C GLU A 110 25.80 -12.18 47.22
N ARG A 111 25.84 -13.47 46.88
CA ARG A 111 26.06 -14.56 47.84
C ARG A 111 27.49 -14.50 48.37
N ASP A 112 28.46 -14.52 47.47
CA ASP A 112 29.88 -14.55 47.82
C ASP A 112 30.27 -13.30 48.63
N TRP A 113 29.73 -12.12 48.27
CA TRP A 113 29.90 -10.88 49.03
C TRP A 113 29.36 -10.96 50.46
N ARG A 114 28.18 -11.58 50.65
CA ARG A 114 27.61 -11.80 51.98
C ARG A 114 28.43 -12.77 52.81
N GLU A 115 28.90 -13.86 52.21
CA GLU A 115 29.76 -14.84 52.88
C GLU A 115 31.07 -14.21 53.33
N LEU A 116 31.72 -13.44 52.44
CA LEU A 116 32.95 -12.72 52.77
C LEU A 116 32.72 -11.67 53.86
N GLY A 117 31.63 -10.92 53.79
CA GLY A 117 31.23 -9.95 54.81
C GLY A 117 30.98 -10.60 56.18
N GLN A 118 30.34 -11.77 56.22
CA GLN A 118 30.17 -12.53 57.46
C GLN A 118 31.50 -13.01 58.03
N LEU A 119 32.43 -13.47 57.18
CA LEU A 119 33.73 -13.96 57.59
C LEU A 119 34.60 -12.83 58.16
N ILE A 120 34.56 -11.64 57.55
CA ILE A 120 35.20 -10.43 58.07
C ILE A 120 34.59 -10.00 59.40
N GLU A 121 33.26 -10.03 59.54
CA GLU A 121 32.59 -9.67 60.80
C GLU A 121 32.92 -10.67 61.93
N GLN A 122 33.02 -11.97 61.61
CA GLN A 122 33.48 -13.00 62.55
C GLN A 122 34.94 -12.75 62.96
N ASP A 123 35.83 -12.49 62.01
CA ASP A 123 37.25 -12.19 62.28
C ASP A 123 37.41 -10.90 63.10
N ARG A 124 36.62 -9.85 62.81
CA ARG A 124 36.56 -8.61 63.57
C ARG A 124 36.16 -8.87 65.03
N LYS A 125 35.09 -9.64 65.25
CA LYS A 125 34.64 -10.01 66.61
C LYS A 125 35.69 -10.83 67.35
N LEU A 126 36.35 -11.77 66.68
CA LEU A 126 37.42 -12.57 67.27
C LEU A 126 38.61 -11.71 67.70
N ARG A 127 39.06 -10.79 66.83
CA ARG A 127 40.13 -9.84 67.15
C ARG A 127 39.73 -8.87 68.26
N GLU A 128 38.49 -8.40 68.29
CA GLU A 128 37.96 -7.54 69.35
C GLU A 128 37.98 -8.28 70.70
N GLN A 129 37.54 -9.54 70.73
CA GLN A 129 37.61 -10.39 71.92
C GLN A 129 39.04 -10.66 72.38
N GLN A 130 39.97 -10.88 71.45
CA GLN A 130 41.41 -11.00 71.75
C GLN A 130 41.97 -9.68 72.31
N ARG A 131 41.60 -8.54 71.72
CA ARG A 131 42.03 -7.21 72.17
C ARG A 131 41.51 -6.88 73.57
N GLN A 132 40.25 -7.22 73.88
CA GLN A 132 39.68 -7.09 75.22
C GLN A 132 40.32 -8.03 76.25
N GLN A 133 40.82 -9.20 75.84
CA GLN A 133 41.61 -10.07 76.72
C GLN A 133 43.01 -9.50 76.98
N ILE A 134 43.63 -8.89 75.97
CA ILE A 134 44.92 -8.20 76.11
C ILE A 134 44.77 -6.96 76.99
N GLU A 135 43.74 -6.14 76.80
CA GLU A 135 43.46 -4.96 77.64
C GLU A 135 43.15 -5.32 79.11
N LYS A 136 42.44 -6.43 79.36
CA LYS A 136 42.20 -6.93 80.72
C LYS A 136 43.46 -7.49 81.38
N SER A 137 44.51 -7.79 80.62
CA SER A 137 45.81 -8.26 81.12
C SER A 137 46.90 -7.18 81.16
N SER A 138 46.64 -5.96 80.66
CA SER A 138 47.65 -4.88 80.58
C SER A 138 47.19 -3.53 81.16
N ALA A 139 46.56 -3.50 82.33
CA ALA A 139 46.22 -2.26 83.02
C ALA A 139 47.36 -1.75 83.95
N SER A 140 48.23 -0.87 83.45
CA SER A 140 48.81 0.25 84.23
C SER A 140 49.37 1.36 83.31
N PRO A 141 49.35 2.65 83.71
CA PRO A 141 49.25 3.79 82.78
C PRO A 141 50.50 4.69 82.74
N THR A 142 50.68 5.47 81.67
CA THR A 142 51.31 6.84 81.69
C THR A 142 51.21 7.49 80.29
N GLN A 143 50.51 8.63 80.14
CA GLN A 143 51.04 10.02 80.07
C GLN A 143 51.38 10.44 78.61
N GLY A 144 50.96 11.56 78.01
CA GLY A 144 50.17 12.72 78.41
C GLY A 144 50.18 13.78 77.28
N ILE A 145 49.52 14.93 77.55
CA ILE A 145 49.79 16.31 77.03
C ILE A 145 49.26 16.62 75.60
N LEU A 146 48.14 17.37 75.44
CA LEU A 146 47.99 18.86 75.25
C LEU A 146 48.54 19.33 73.88
N ASP A 147 47.89 20.10 72.99
CA ASP A 147 47.11 21.36 73.05
C ASP A 147 46.55 21.58 71.60
N ARG A 148 45.27 21.84 71.30
CA ARG A 148 44.49 23.11 71.37
C ARG A 148 44.70 24.11 70.20
N PHE A 149 43.56 24.36 69.53
CA PHE A 149 43.10 25.61 68.88
C PHE A 149 43.52 26.02 67.45
N SER A 150 42.55 25.83 66.53
CA SER A 150 41.72 26.84 65.83
C SER A 150 42.27 28.22 65.41
N GLN A 151 42.06 28.52 64.11
CA GLN A 151 41.81 29.79 63.38
C GLN A 151 42.64 29.76 62.08
N SER A 152 42.25 30.22 60.90
CA SER A 152 41.16 31.03 60.35
C SER A 152 41.20 30.79 58.81
N GLY A 153 40.08 30.79 58.09
CA GLY A 153 39.67 31.95 57.29
C GLY A 153 40.33 31.99 55.89
N SER A 154 39.58 31.59 54.85
CA SER A 154 39.87 31.91 53.43
C SER A 154 40.07 33.42 53.20
N PRO A 155 40.67 33.84 52.06
CA PRO A 155 39.81 34.19 50.92
C PRO A 155 40.40 33.88 49.53
N VAL A 156 39.52 34.06 48.55
CA VAL A 156 39.55 33.71 47.13
C VAL A 156 40.04 34.89 46.26
N ASN A 157 40.43 34.59 44.99
CA ASN A 157 40.50 35.41 43.75
C ASN A 157 41.79 36.19 43.40
N PRO A 158 42.02 36.63 42.13
CA PRO A 158 41.59 36.09 40.79
C PRO A 158 42.67 36.19 39.65
N MET A 159 42.48 35.42 38.56
CA MET A 159 42.55 35.78 37.11
C MET A 159 43.74 36.57 36.50
N ALA A 160 44.40 35.96 35.48
CA ALA A 160 44.95 36.56 34.23
C ALA A 160 45.48 35.38 33.37
N VAL A 161 44.82 34.87 32.33
CA VAL A 161 44.69 35.38 30.94
C VAL A 161 45.94 36.09 30.43
N ASP A 162 46.71 35.40 29.58
CA ASP A 162 47.45 36.02 28.49
C ASP A 162 47.43 35.06 27.27
N ASP A 163 47.16 35.69 26.12
CA ASP A 163 46.89 35.14 24.80
C ASP A 163 48.16 34.71 24.04
N GLU A 164 47.99 33.61 23.26
CA GLU A 164 48.55 33.35 21.90
C GLU A 164 50.08 33.22 21.64
N PRO A 165 50.53 32.57 20.53
CA PRO A 165 49.75 32.11 19.37
C PRO A 165 49.93 30.63 18.97
N ALA A 166 48.96 30.20 18.17
CA ALA A 166 48.97 29.01 17.35
C ALA A 166 50.14 28.97 16.34
N VAL A 167 50.73 27.78 16.17
CA VAL A 167 51.37 27.37 14.91
C VAL A 167 50.88 25.98 14.52
N MET A 168 50.28 25.95 13.34
CA MET A 168 49.90 24.78 12.56
C MET A 168 51.07 23.83 12.31
N GLY A 169 50.77 22.52 12.30
CA GLY A 169 51.05 21.73 11.11
C GLY A 169 52.10 20.63 11.25
N GLY A 170 51.61 19.38 11.22
CA GLY A 170 52.16 18.38 10.32
C GLY A 170 52.91 17.22 10.96
N GLY A 171 52.43 16.02 10.63
CA GLY A 171 53.34 14.93 10.23
C GLY A 171 53.60 13.85 11.25
N ARG A 172 52.82 12.77 11.13
CA ARG A 172 53.16 11.40 11.51
C ARG A 172 54.66 11.08 11.35
N GLY A 173 55.27 10.52 12.38
CA GLY A 173 56.57 9.83 12.32
C GLY A 173 56.79 9.02 13.58
N GLY A 174 56.97 7.71 13.44
CA GLY A 174 56.95 6.74 14.53
C GLY A 174 58.12 6.86 15.52
N TRP A 175 57.82 6.43 16.75
CA TRP A 175 58.81 6.21 17.80
C TRP A 175 59.59 4.93 17.52
N GLN A 176 60.91 5.05 17.37
CA GLN A 176 61.85 3.97 17.65
C GLN A 176 62.78 4.45 18.75
N ALA A 177 62.72 3.73 19.87
CA ALA A 177 63.54 3.95 21.04
C ALA A 177 64.98 3.52 20.77
N GLU A 178 65.92 4.39 21.09
CA GLU A 178 67.32 4.02 21.32
C GLU A 178 67.82 4.80 22.55
N LYS A 179 68.14 4.07 23.61
CA LYS A 179 68.68 4.60 24.86
C LYS A 179 70.17 4.88 24.68
N ASP A 180 70.50 6.10 24.28
CA ASP A 180 71.85 6.64 24.43
C ASP A 180 71.84 7.73 25.51
N ILE A 181 72.73 7.56 26.50
CA ILE A 181 72.96 8.54 27.58
C ILE A 181 73.71 9.73 26.97
N ILE A 182 72.99 10.83 26.72
CA ILE A 182 73.54 12.11 26.26
C ILE A 182 74.14 12.86 27.48
N PRO A 183 75.39 13.36 27.44
CA PRO A 183 75.92 14.18 28.53
C PRO A 183 75.18 15.53 28.56
N LEU A 184 74.42 15.79 29.62
CA LEU A 184 73.71 17.06 29.79
C LEU A 184 74.71 18.22 29.98
N PRO A 185 74.55 19.36 29.26
CA PRO A 185 75.36 20.56 29.45
C PRO A 185 75.27 21.10 30.89
N LEU A 186 76.41 21.44 31.49
CA LEU A 186 76.55 21.88 32.88
C LEU A 186 75.65 23.08 33.28
N ASP A 187 75.22 23.88 32.31
CA ASP A 187 74.36 25.05 32.56
C ASP A 187 72.91 24.64 32.86
N LYS A 188 72.40 23.57 32.22
CA LYS A 188 71.09 23.02 32.53
C LYS A 188 71.07 22.34 33.90
N ALA A 189 72.17 21.73 34.30
CA ALA A 189 72.29 21.10 35.63
C ALA A 189 72.07 22.13 36.76
N LYS A 190 72.61 23.35 36.61
CA LYS A 190 72.41 24.45 37.58
C LYS A 190 70.98 24.99 37.59
N GLU A 191 70.32 25.06 36.44
CA GLU A 191 68.90 25.44 36.35
C GLU A 191 68.00 24.38 37.00
N TYR A 192 68.30 23.09 36.79
CA TYR A 192 67.59 21.99 37.45
C TYR A 192 67.85 21.98 38.96
N GLU A 193 69.08 22.22 39.41
CA GLU A 193 69.44 22.33 40.83
C GLU A 193 68.66 23.48 41.51
N ALA A 194 68.57 24.65 40.87
CA ALA A 194 67.76 25.78 41.37
C ALA A 194 66.25 25.50 41.36
N ALA A 195 65.76 24.66 40.44
CA ALA A 195 64.36 24.24 40.41
C ALA A 195 64.05 23.19 41.49
N PHE A 196 64.97 22.26 41.75
CA PHE A 196 64.85 21.27 42.83
C PHE A 196 64.92 21.92 44.21
N ASP A 197 65.73 22.96 44.40
CA ASP A 197 65.78 23.72 45.66
C ASP A 197 64.45 24.43 45.97
N LYS A 198 63.78 25.00 44.94
CA LYS A 198 62.43 25.59 45.10
C LYS A 198 61.37 24.55 45.43
N ILE A 199 61.49 23.34 44.87
CA ILE A 199 60.56 22.23 45.16
C ILE A 199 60.80 21.72 46.59
N ARG A 200 62.06 21.62 47.03
CA ARG A 200 62.46 21.24 48.39
C ARG A 200 61.93 22.21 49.44
N GLU A 201 61.93 23.51 49.14
CA GLU A 201 61.43 24.57 50.01
C GLU A 201 59.90 24.52 50.23
N HIS A 202 59.15 23.96 49.26
CA HIS A 202 57.69 23.85 49.34
C HIS A 202 57.16 22.48 49.75
N THR A 203 57.92 21.40 49.58
CA THR A 203 57.44 20.03 49.83
C THR A 203 58.02 19.35 51.07
N ASN A 204 59.06 19.91 51.71
CA ASN A 204 59.76 19.33 52.88
C ASN A 204 60.32 17.90 52.67
N LEU A 205 60.33 17.38 51.44
CA LEU A 205 60.92 16.10 51.11
C LEU A 205 62.44 16.27 50.99
N THR A 206 63.19 15.49 51.77
CA THR A 206 64.65 15.65 51.94
C THR A 206 65.46 14.74 51.03
N ASP A 207 64.83 13.79 50.36
CA ASP A 207 65.45 12.86 49.43
C ASP A 207 65.13 13.23 47.96
N VAL A 208 66.17 13.49 47.18
CA VAL A 208 66.07 13.88 45.76
C VAL A 208 65.49 12.73 44.94
N ASP A 209 65.80 11.49 45.29
CA ASP A 209 65.29 10.32 44.58
C ASP A 209 63.77 10.17 44.76
N GLU A 210 63.22 10.52 45.93
CA GLU A 210 61.78 10.47 46.21
C GLU A 210 61.00 11.52 45.38
N ILE A 211 61.57 12.72 45.23
CA ILE A 211 61.00 13.79 44.38
C ILE A 211 61.03 13.38 42.91
N VAL A 212 62.11 12.78 42.45
CA VAL A 212 62.21 12.29 41.05
C VAL A 212 61.22 11.17 40.80
N THR A 213 61.05 10.22 41.73
CA THR A 213 60.03 9.16 41.57
C THR A 213 58.61 9.69 41.57
N THR A 214 58.26 10.62 42.47
CA THR A 214 56.91 11.21 42.51
C THR A 214 56.64 12.10 41.29
N PHE A 215 57.65 12.79 40.77
CA PHE A 215 57.54 13.56 39.54
C PHE A 215 57.38 12.66 38.31
N LEU A 216 58.14 11.56 38.23
CA LEU A 216 57.98 10.55 37.17
C LEU A 216 56.58 9.92 37.20
N GLU A 217 56.08 9.56 38.38
CA GLU A 217 54.71 9.04 38.52
C GLU A 217 53.65 10.08 38.14
N ALA A 218 53.87 11.35 38.48
CA ALA A 218 52.99 12.43 38.10
C ALA A 218 53.05 12.68 36.58
N GLU A 219 54.22 12.64 35.97
CA GLU A 219 54.45 12.80 34.54
C GLU A 219 53.81 11.64 33.75
N GLU A 220 53.96 10.41 34.22
CA GLU A 220 53.34 9.22 33.61
C GLU A 220 51.80 9.29 33.69
N LYS A 221 51.25 9.71 34.84
CA LYS A 221 49.81 10.01 34.96
C LYS A 221 49.37 11.12 34.02
N ASN A 222 50.15 12.20 33.90
CA ASN A 222 49.82 13.32 33.03
C ASN A 222 49.87 12.91 31.54
N PHE A 223 50.83 12.07 31.17
CA PHE A 223 50.95 11.51 29.83
C PHE A 223 49.76 10.59 29.50
N SER A 224 49.33 9.76 30.47
CA SER A 224 48.14 8.91 30.31
C SER A 224 46.85 9.74 30.12
N LEU A 225 46.70 10.81 30.88
CA LEU A 225 45.59 11.76 30.77
C LEU A 225 45.61 12.49 29.42
N PHE A 226 46.78 12.90 28.95
CA PHE A 226 46.92 13.56 27.66
C PHE A 226 46.52 12.63 26.50
N ASN A 227 46.93 11.36 26.55
CA ASN A 227 46.50 10.36 25.57
C ASN A 227 44.99 10.13 25.61
N TYR A 228 44.40 10.06 26.80
CA TYR A 228 42.95 9.91 26.96
C TYR A 228 42.17 11.12 26.42
N VAL A 229 42.65 12.34 26.66
CA VAL A 229 42.06 13.56 26.10
C VAL A 229 42.14 13.56 24.57
N ASN A 230 43.25 13.09 23.99
CA ASN A 230 43.39 12.98 22.54
C ASN A 230 42.47 11.91 21.94
N GLU A 231 42.31 10.76 22.60
CA GLU A 231 41.33 9.75 22.21
C GLU A 231 39.90 10.31 22.24
N LEU A 232 39.53 10.96 23.34
CA LEU A 232 38.22 11.61 23.47
C LEU A 232 37.99 12.66 22.39
N ASN A 233 38.99 13.49 22.08
CA ASN A 233 38.88 14.47 21.00
C ASN A 233 38.69 13.80 19.64
N SER A 234 39.40 12.71 19.36
CA SER A 234 39.19 11.94 18.12
C SER A 234 37.80 11.33 18.05
N ASP A 235 37.25 10.88 19.17
CA ASP A 235 35.91 10.30 19.22
C ASP A 235 34.81 11.38 19.11
N ILE A 236 35.05 12.58 19.65
CA ILE A 236 34.18 13.76 19.44
C ILE A 236 34.10 14.07 17.94
N GLU A 237 35.22 14.16 17.24
CA GLU A 237 35.24 14.42 15.79
C GLU A 237 34.48 13.36 14.99
N LYS A 238 34.64 12.08 15.34
CA LYS A 238 33.88 10.98 14.70
C LYS A 238 32.37 11.10 14.95
N LEU A 239 31.98 11.40 16.19
CA LEU A 239 30.57 11.54 16.55
C LEU A 239 29.94 12.76 15.85
N GLU A 240 30.65 13.87 15.75
CA GLU A 240 30.18 15.05 15.01
C GLU A 240 29.98 14.75 13.52
N MET A 241 30.89 13.99 12.91
CA MET A 241 30.74 13.53 11.53
C MET A 241 29.51 12.63 11.35
N GLN A 242 29.31 11.66 12.24
CA GLN A 242 28.12 10.80 12.22
C GLN A 242 26.81 11.57 12.40
N ILE A 243 26.80 12.58 13.28
CA ILE A 243 25.65 13.47 13.48
C ILE A 243 25.37 14.25 12.19
N SER A 244 26.41 14.75 11.52
CA SER A 244 26.28 15.46 10.24
C SER A 244 25.70 14.56 9.16
N ASP A 245 26.24 13.36 8.98
CA ASP A 245 25.77 12.39 7.98
C ASP A 245 24.29 12.01 8.23
N THR A 246 23.94 11.74 9.48
CA THR A 246 22.57 11.40 9.86
C THR A 246 21.60 12.56 9.59
N LYS A 247 22.01 13.81 9.83
CA LYS A 247 21.19 15.00 9.51
C LYS A 247 20.94 15.14 8.01
N ILE A 248 21.96 14.90 7.18
CA ILE A 248 21.84 14.95 5.72
C ILE A 248 20.86 13.86 5.24
N GLU A 249 20.93 12.66 5.81
CA GLU A 249 19.98 11.58 5.50
C GLU A 249 18.54 11.95 5.87
N ILE A 250 18.34 12.54 7.06
CA ILE A 250 17.03 13.01 7.50
C ILE A 250 16.45 14.05 6.53
N GLU A 251 17.22 15.06 6.10
CA GLU A 251 16.73 16.05 5.13
C GLU A 251 16.37 15.43 3.78
N LYS A 252 17.17 14.48 3.29
CA LYS A 252 16.90 13.76 2.04
C LYS A 252 15.56 13.03 2.09
N TYR A 253 15.29 12.28 3.16
CA TYR A 253 14.03 11.54 3.31
C TYR A 253 12.85 12.48 3.58
N LYS A 254 13.06 13.60 4.26
CA LYS A 254 12.01 14.61 4.50
C LYS A 254 11.60 15.31 3.19
N GLY A 255 12.56 15.64 2.33
CA GLY A 255 12.30 16.20 1.00
C GLY A 255 11.58 15.24 0.06
N GLN A 256 11.97 13.96 0.05
CA GLN A 256 11.29 12.94 -0.75
C GLN A 256 9.88 12.62 -0.25
N GLY A 257 9.68 12.53 1.08
CA GLY A 257 8.39 12.18 1.68
C GLY A 257 7.26 13.16 1.32
N VAL A 258 7.55 14.47 1.30
CA VAL A 258 6.54 15.51 1.00
C VAL A 258 6.10 15.49 -0.46
N SER A 259 7.02 15.25 -1.40
CA SER A 259 6.68 15.17 -2.83
C SER A 259 5.88 13.91 -3.16
N THR A 260 6.24 12.77 -2.57
CA THR A 260 5.49 11.53 -2.77
C THR A 260 4.11 11.55 -2.10
N ASP A 261 3.97 12.19 -0.94
CA ASP A 261 2.69 12.29 -0.23
C ASP A 261 1.69 13.18 -0.97
N THR A 262 2.17 14.30 -1.54
CA THR A 262 1.34 15.19 -2.35
C THR A 262 0.86 14.51 -3.63
N GLN A 263 1.73 13.79 -4.34
CA GLN A 263 1.34 13.00 -5.51
C GLN A 263 0.34 11.90 -5.16
N ARG A 264 0.56 11.18 -4.05
CA ARG A 264 -0.33 10.11 -3.59
C ARG A 264 -1.72 10.64 -3.23
N LYS A 265 -1.80 11.78 -2.53
CA LYS A 265 -3.07 12.47 -2.24
C LYS A 265 -3.81 12.91 -3.49
N GLN A 266 -3.09 13.39 -4.51
CA GLN A 266 -3.70 13.82 -5.76
C GLN A 266 -4.22 12.63 -6.58
N ILE A 267 -3.52 11.50 -6.58
CA ILE A 267 -3.99 10.26 -7.20
C ILE A 267 -5.25 9.74 -6.48
N LEU A 268 -5.25 9.75 -5.14
CA LEU A 268 -6.41 9.33 -4.35
C LEU A 268 -7.65 10.16 -4.67
N ARG A 269 -7.56 11.49 -4.68
CA ARG A 269 -8.68 12.36 -5.07
C ARG A 269 -9.20 12.07 -6.49
N ASN A 270 -8.28 11.89 -7.44
CA ASN A 270 -8.68 11.57 -8.82
C ASN A 270 -9.37 10.21 -8.93
N LEU A 271 -8.99 9.24 -8.10
CA LEU A 271 -9.65 7.92 -8.04
C LEU A 271 -11.01 8.01 -7.36
N GLU A 272 -11.15 8.78 -6.28
CA GLU A 272 -12.43 9.07 -5.63
C GLU A 272 -13.41 9.74 -6.59
N ASP A 273 -12.99 10.79 -7.30
CA ASP A 273 -13.83 11.47 -8.30
C ASP A 273 -14.27 10.54 -9.44
N LYS A 274 -13.37 9.64 -9.88
CA LYS A 274 -13.70 8.64 -10.92
C LYS A 274 -14.68 7.60 -10.39
N LEU A 275 -14.52 7.19 -9.13
CA LEU A 275 -15.40 6.23 -8.49
C LEU A 275 -16.81 6.82 -8.36
N GLU A 276 -16.92 8.05 -7.85
CA GLU A 276 -18.20 8.75 -7.70
C GLU A 276 -18.92 8.92 -9.04
N ARG A 277 -18.21 9.35 -10.10
CA ARG A 277 -18.79 9.47 -11.45
C ARG A 277 -19.27 8.14 -12.01
N THR A 278 -18.53 7.06 -11.74
CA THR A 278 -18.88 5.72 -12.24
C THR A 278 -20.08 5.17 -11.47
N GLU A 279 -20.14 5.38 -10.15
CA GLU A 279 -21.31 5.03 -9.35
C GLU A 279 -22.56 5.79 -9.79
N HIS A 280 -22.45 7.09 -10.06
CA HIS A 280 -23.57 7.89 -10.56
C HIS A 280 -24.13 7.33 -11.87
N LYS A 281 -23.25 7.09 -12.85
CA LYS A 281 -23.66 6.49 -14.14
C LYS A 281 -24.27 5.10 -13.96
N THR A 282 -23.73 4.29 -13.05
CA THR A 282 -24.26 2.95 -12.77
C THR A 282 -25.67 3.04 -12.17
N LYS A 283 -25.91 4.00 -11.27
CA LYS A 283 -27.25 4.26 -10.71
C LYS A 283 -28.23 4.70 -11.81
N GLU A 284 -27.82 5.59 -12.71
CA GLU A 284 -28.66 6.02 -13.84
C GLU A 284 -29.00 4.86 -14.78
N TYR A 285 -28.02 4.03 -15.15
CA TYR A 285 -28.26 2.86 -16.00
C TYR A 285 -29.14 1.81 -15.33
N ASN A 286 -28.96 1.56 -14.03
CA ASN A 286 -29.82 0.65 -13.28
C ASN A 286 -31.27 1.15 -13.25
N LYS A 287 -31.48 2.44 -13.01
CA LYS A 287 -32.83 3.03 -13.04
C LYS A 287 -33.48 2.87 -14.42
N SER A 288 -32.75 3.18 -15.49
CA SER A 288 -33.24 2.99 -16.86
C SER A 288 -33.54 1.52 -17.18
N TYR A 289 -32.77 0.58 -16.62
CA TYR A 289 -33.01 -0.85 -16.77
C TYR A 289 -34.27 -1.29 -16.01
N GLU A 290 -34.47 -0.84 -14.78
CA GLU A 290 -35.69 -1.10 -14.01
C GLU A 290 -36.94 -0.58 -14.71
N ASP A 291 -36.90 0.66 -15.23
CA ASP A 291 -38.00 1.24 -16.00
C ASP A 291 -38.31 0.41 -17.25
N ALA A 292 -37.28 0.03 -18.03
CA ALA A 292 -37.44 -0.80 -19.22
C ALA A 292 -37.98 -2.20 -18.87
N MET A 293 -37.48 -2.84 -17.82
CA MET A 293 -37.95 -4.14 -17.35
C MET A 293 -39.40 -4.07 -16.88
N GLY A 294 -39.78 -2.97 -16.22
CA GLY A 294 -41.16 -2.65 -15.90
C GLY A 294 -42.05 -2.66 -17.14
N THR A 295 -41.67 -1.95 -18.21
CA THR A 295 -42.44 -1.95 -19.46
C THR A 295 -42.54 -3.33 -20.11
N ILE A 296 -41.45 -4.11 -20.12
CA ILE A 296 -41.42 -5.48 -20.65
C ILE A 296 -42.38 -6.39 -19.88
N ASN A 297 -42.44 -6.29 -18.55
CA ASN A 297 -43.35 -7.11 -17.74
C ASN A 297 -44.83 -6.76 -17.98
N HIS A 298 -45.15 -5.47 -18.17
CA HIS A 298 -46.49 -5.04 -18.60
C HIS A 298 -46.84 -5.63 -19.98
N LEU A 299 -45.90 -5.61 -20.93
CA LEU A 299 -46.09 -6.22 -22.25
C LEU A 299 -46.31 -7.73 -22.16
N LYS A 300 -45.50 -8.47 -21.38
CA LYS A 300 -45.68 -9.92 -21.14
C LYS A 300 -47.10 -10.23 -20.67
N THR A 301 -47.58 -9.46 -19.70
CA THR A 301 -48.93 -9.62 -19.12
C THR A 301 -50.02 -9.32 -20.15
N GLY A 302 -49.88 -8.21 -20.89
CA GLY A 302 -50.84 -7.82 -21.94
C GLY A 302 -50.91 -8.83 -23.08
N ILE A 303 -49.75 -9.30 -23.57
CA ILE A 303 -49.65 -10.30 -24.63
C ILE A 303 -50.29 -11.62 -24.17
N HIS A 304 -50.00 -12.07 -22.95
CA HIS A 304 -50.60 -13.28 -22.42
C HIS A 304 -52.13 -13.17 -22.31
N SER A 305 -52.64 -12.02 -21.84
CA SER A 305 -54.08 -11.76 -21.75
C SER A 305 -54.77 -11.82 -23.11
N ILE A 306 -54.18 -11.18 -24.13
CA ILE A 306 -54.71 -11.18 -25.50
C ILE A 306 -54.66 -12.59 -26.11
N PHE A 307 -53.54 -13.30 -25.96
CA PHE A 307 -53.37 -14.68 -26.43
C PHE A 307 -54.46 -15.61 -25.90
N SER A 308 -54.71 -15.55 -24.60
CA SER A 308 -55.74 -16.34 -23.93
C SER A 308 -57.16 -15.92 -24.37
N ARG A 309 -57.44 -14.62 -24.50
CA ARG A 309 -58.77 -14.11 -24.84
C ARG A 309 -59.19 -14.38 -26.29
N ILE A 310 -58.24 -14.39 -27.22
CA ILE A 310 -58.48 -14.72 -28.64
C ILE A 310 -58.58 -16.24 -28.85
N GLY A 311 -58.27 -17.05 -27.83
CA GLY A 311 -58.34 -18.51 -27.92
C GLY A 311 -57.20 -19.10 -28.74
N CYS A 312 -56.01 -18.50 -28.66
CA CYS A 312 -54.84 -18.96 -29.40
C CYS A 312 -54.26 -20.29 -28.86
N GLY A 313 -54.66 -20.69 -27.64
CA GLY A 313 -54.24 -21.95 -26.99
C GLY A 313 -54.91 -23.17 -27.62
N THR A 314 -54.25 -23.74 -28.63
CA THR A 314 -54.50 -25.10 -29.13
C THR A 314 -53.41 -26.04 -28.59
N GLY A 315 -53.70 -27.32 -28.39
CA GLY A 315 -52.72 -28.27 -27.80
C GLY A 315 -51.37 -28.30 -28.55
N SER A 316 -51.38 -28.10 -29.87
CA SER A 316 -50.17 -28.00 -30.69
C SER A 316 -49.37 -26.69 -30.49
N THR A 317 -50.04 -25.59 -30.12
CA THR A 317 -49.35 -24.31 -29.83
C THR A 317 -48.77 -24.26 -28.42
N GLU A 318 -49.36 -24.95 -27.44
CA GLU A 318 -48.80 -25.07 -26.08
C GLU A 318 -47.52 -25.93 -26.05
N GLU A 319 -47.47 -27.02 -26.83
CA GLU A 319 -46.23 -27.81 -26.99
C GLU A 319 -45.09 -27.01 -27.64
N MET A 320 -45.41 -26.04 -28.52
CA MET A 320 -44.41 -25.23 -29.22
C MET A 320 -43.89 -24.05 -28.40
N LEU A 321 -44.73 -23.44 -27.55
CA LEU A 321 -44.39 -22.27 -26.73
C LEU A 321 -43.82 -22.65 -25.35
N GLY A 322 -44.07 -23.87 -24.89
CA GLY A 322 -43.71 -24.36 -23.56
C GLY A 322 -44.62 -23.81 -22.45
N ASN A 323 -44.65 -24.50 -21.31
CA ASN A 323 -45.54 -24.18 -20.18
C ASN A 323 -45.08 -22.99 -19.31
N GLN A 324 -44.10 -22.19 -19.76
CA GLN A 324 -43.50 -21.12 -18.94
C GLN A 324 -44.16 -19.74 -19.15
N GLY A 325 -45.18 -19.65 -20.00
CA GLY A 325 -45.85 -18.39 -20.32
C GLY A 325 -44.98 -17.45 -21.17
N VAL A 326 -45.36 -16.16 -21.22
CA VAL A 326 -44.67 -15.17 -22.06
C VAL A 326 -43.36 -14.72 -21.39
N THR A 327 -42.25 -15.06 -22.01
CA THR A 327 -40.87 -14.68 -21.66
C THR A 327 -40.31 -13.71 -22.70
N GLU A 328 -39.18 -13.05 -22.41
CA GLU A 328 -38.54 -12.14 -23.39
C GLU A 328 -38.11 -12.86 -24.66
N SER A 329 -37.70 -14.13 -24.56
CA SER A 329 -37.25 -14.90 -25.72
C SER A 329 -38.40 -15.39 -26.61
N ASN A 330 -39.61 -15.57 -26.05
CA ASN A 330 -40.76 -16.10 -26.79
C ASN A 330 -41.85 -15.06 -27.09
N MET A 331 -41.70 -13.82 -26.61
CA MET A 331 -42.67 -12.73 -26.79
C MET A 331 -43.05 -12.50 -28.26
N MET A 332 -42.08 -12.54 -29.16
CA MET A 332 -42.31 -12.37 -30.60
C MET A 332 -43.12 -13.52 -31.21
N GLN A 333 -42.95 -14.74 -30.70
CA GLN A 333 -43.68 -15.91 -31.17
C GLN A 333 -45.15 -15.84 -30.72
N TYR A 334 -45.40 -15.41 -29.48
CA TYR A 334 -46.76 -15.13 -29.00
C TYR A 334 -47.46 -14.05 -29.83
N LEU A 335 -46.77 -12.94 -30.15
CA LEU A 335 -47.33 -11.88 -30.99
C LEU A 335 -47.64 -12.36 -32.42
N GLY A 336 -46.77 -13.17 -33.03
CA GLY A 336 -47.02 -13.73 -34.36
C GLY A 336 -48.24 -14.67 -34.39
N LEU A 337 -48.44 -15.48 -33.36
CA LEU A 337 -49.63 -16.34 -33.23
C LEU A 337 -50.92 -15.54 -33.02
N ILE A 338 -50.85 -14.48 -32.21
CA ILE A 338 -51.96 -13.54 -32.02
C ILE A 338 -52.31 -12.88 -33.36
N GLU A 339 -51.32 -12.44 -34.13
CA GLU A 339 -51.52 -11.81 -35.44
C GLU A 339 -52.19 -12.78 -36.44
N GLN A 340 -51.70 -14.02 -36.51
CA GLN A 340 -52.28 -15.05 -37.36
C GLN A 340 -53.76 -15.31 -36.99
N ARG A 341 -54.04 -15.54 -35.70
CA ARG A 341 -55.41 -15.77 -35.24
C ARG A 341 -56.34 -14.58 -35.44
N THR A 342 -55.84 -13.37 -35.24
CA THR A 342 -56.61 -12.16 -35.47
C THR A 342 -56.97 -12.03 -36.95
N SER A 343 -56.04 -12.34 -37.85
CA SER A 343 -56.27 -12.32 -39.30
C SER A 343 -57.28 -13.39 -39.74
N GLU A 344 -57.22 -14.60 -39.18
CA GLU A 344 -58.22 -15.66 -39.41
C GLU A 344 -59.62 -15.20 -38.99
N ILE A 345 -59.76 -14.61 -37.80
CA ILE A 345 -61.05 -14.09 -37.30
C ILE A 345 -61.58 -12.96 -38.20
N LEU A 346 -60.72 -12.03 -38.61
CA LEU A 346 -61.10 -10.93 -39.51
C LEU A 346 -61.55 -11.45 -40.89
N GLN A 347 -60.88 -12.47 -41.41
CA GLN A 347 -61.22 -13.07 -42.70
C GLN A 347 -62.56 -13.82 -42.63
N LEU A 348 -62.81 -14.56 -41.55
CA LEU A 348 -64.10 -15.21 -41.30
C LEU A 348 -65.23 -14.18 -41.17
N TYR A 349 -64.98 -13.07 -40.47
CA TYR A 349 -65.94 -11.99 -40.35
C TYR A 349 -66.25 -11.33 -41.71
N ALA A 350 -65.23 -11.04 -42.53
CA ALA A 350 -65.42 -10.47 -43.87
C ALA A 350 -66.21 -11.42 -44.79
N GLN A 351 -65.93 -12.73 -44.73
CA GLN A 351 -66.69 -13.74 -45.47
C GLN A 351 -68.16 -13.81 -45.00
N SER A 352 -68.40 -13.71 -43.69
CA SER A 352 -69.77 -13.69 -43.14
C SER A 352 -70.57 -12.46 -43.55
N GLN A 353 -69.92 -11.29 -43.71
CA GLN A 353 -70.58 -10.09 -44.22
C GLN A 353 -70.88 -10.19 -45.72
N LEU A 354 -69.94 -10.73 -46.52
CA LEU A 354 -70.16 -10.96 -47.94
C LEU A 354 -71.27 -11.99 -48.21
N ALA A 355 -71.39 -13.01 -47.35
CA ALA A 355 -72.49 -13.98 -47.39
C ALA A 355 -73.84 -13.36 -46.99
N ALA A 356 -73.84 -12.30 -46.19
CA ALA A 356 -75.05 -11.56 -45.81
C ALA A 356 -75.52 -10.54 -46.86
N ASP A 357 -74.69 -10.23 -47.88
CA ASP A 357 -74.94 -9.17 -48.88
C ASP A 357 -75.17 -9.71 -50.32
N GLY A 358 -75.47 -11.01 -50.47
CA GLY A 358 -75.93 -11.63 -51.72
C GLY A 358 -77.46 -11.54 -51.92
N PRO A 359 -77.98 -11.49 -53.16
CA PRO A 359 -79.26 -10.84 -53.45
C PRO A 359 -80.46 -11.76 -53.23
N GLU A 360 -81.27 -11.47 -52.20
CA GLU A 360 -82.75 -11.44 -52.27
C GLU A 360 -83.35 -10.97 -50.93
N GLY A 361 -84.10 -9.86 -50.98
CA GLY A 361 -85.36 -9.73 -50.21
C GLY A 361 -85.34 -9.15 -48.79
N HIS A 362 -85.64 -7.84 -48.71
CA HIS A 362 -86.55 -7.20 -47.72
C HIS A 362 -86.10 -6.99 -46.25
N VAL A 363 -85.97 -5.70 -45.90
CA VAL A 363 -86.05 -5.08 -44.53
C VAL A 363 -87.48 -5.29 -43.95
N PRO A 364 -87.83 -5.10 -42.64
CA PRO A 364 -87.14 -4.29 -41.62
C PRO A 364 -87.22 -4.72 -40.12
N HIS A 365 -86.36 -4.10 -39.28
CA HIS A 365 -86.65 -3.45 -37.98
C HIS A 365 -85.58 -3.66 -36.88
N GLY A 366 -85.26 -2.57 -36.17
CA GLY A 366 -84.51 -2.59 -34.91
C GLY A 366 -83.46 -1.47 -34.80
N SER A 367 -83.81 -0.21 -35.07
CA SER A 367 -83.86 0.85 -34.05
C SER A 367 -82.62 1.00 -33.15
N SER A 368 -81.92 2.11 -33.37
CA SER A 368 -81.30 2.96 -32.34
C SER A 368 -80.11 2.38 -31.57
N GLY A 369 -78.91 2.56 -32.14
CA GLY A 369 -77.66 2.54 -31.40
C GLY A 369 -77.65 3.60 -30.30
N LEU A 370 -77.47 3.14 -29.06
CA LEU A 370 -77.09 3.95 -27.92
C LEU A 370 -75.64 4.42 -28.11
N ALA A 371 -75.51 5.68 -28.51
CA ALA A 371 -74.33 6.48 -28.23
C ALA A 371 -74.20 6.67 -26.71
N ALA A 372 -73.05 6.35 -26.13
CA ALA A 372 -72.40 7.10 -25.03
C ALA A 372 -71.24 6.31 -24.44
N SER A 373 -70.01 6.85 -24.60
CA SER A 373 -69.02 7.10 -23.54
C SER A 373 -67.60 7.13 -24.11
N LEU A 374 -67.31 8.22 -24.82
CA LEU A 374 -65.96 8.74 -24.91
C LEU A 374 -65.64 9.37 -23.55
N ASP A 375 -64.84 8.70 -22.72
CA ASP A 375 -64.15 9.35 -21.62
C ASP A 375 -62.65 9.34 -21.92
N ARG A 376 -62.20 10.45 -22.52
CA ARG A 376 -60.79 10.82 -22.61
C ARG A 376 -60.39 11.37 -21.25
N ARG A 377 -59.48 10.70 -20.54
CA ARG A 377 -58.62 11.39 -19.57
C ARG A 377 -57.26 11.68 -20.19
N PRO A 378 -56.77 12.93 -20.14
CA PRO A 378 -55.42 13.27 -20.53
C PRO A 378 -54.45 12.93 -19.40
N TYR A 379 -53.29 12.41 -19.77
CA TYR A 379 -52.10 12.40 -18.93
C TYR A 379 -51.62 13.84 -18.71
N GLY A 380 -51.38 14.18 -17.45
CA GLY A 380 -50.58 15.30 -16.96
C GLY A 380 -49.84 14.83 -15.73
#